data_AF-A0A953HTN9-F1
#
_entry.id   AF-A0A953HTN9-F1
#
_cell.length_a   1.000
_cell.length_b   1.000
_cell.length_c   1.000
_cell.angle_alpha   90.00
_cell.angle_beta   90.00
_cell.angle_gamma   90.00
#
_symmetry.space_group_name_H-M   'P 1'
#
loop_
_entity.id
_entity.type
_entity.pdbx_description
1 polymer ?
#
loop_
_entity_poly.entity_id
_entity_poly.type
_entity_poly.pdbx_seq_one_letter_code
_entity_poly.pdbx_strand_id
1 'polypeptide(L)'
;MQRMRTGWGFYALVFAAGFVTFALHEGGHWLAAVLLGHEAYFGLNSAGARGAVDTADHMIISAAGPAVTAVQALIALWLVQARDSAAAWVFLFWAAFMRFMATVISLFNPNDEARISEWLGWGMWTLPGLVTVGLFALLAVGSVRLKVSWKTLALTWGVASVSVSAIVGLDMLMKG
;
A
#
# COMPACT_ATOMS: atom_id res chain seq x y z
N MET A 1 -22.35 -16.94 -10.15
CA MET A 1 -21.30 -15.91 -9.94
C MET A 1 -20.75 -15.42 -11.29
N GLN A 2 -20.98 -14.15 -11.59
CA GLN A 2 -20.59 -13.49 -12.83
C GLN A 2 -19.12 -13.07 -12.77
N ARG A 3 -18.41 -13.11 -13.92
CA ARG A 3 -17.04 -12.63 -14.02
C ARG A 3 -16.99 -11.12 -13.77
N MET A 4 -15.94 -10.62 -13.11
CA MET A 4 -15.71 -9.19 -12.96
C MET A 4 -15.76 -8.48 -14.32
N ARG A 5 -16.60 -7.45 -14.43
CA ARG A 5 -16.71 -6.63 -15.65
C ARG A 5 -15.61 -5.58 -15.63
N THR A 6 -14.77 -5.56 -16.66
CA THR A 6 -13.66 -4.62 -16.81
C THR A 6 -13.90 -3.76 -18.04
N GLY A 7 -13.74 -2.45 -17.87
CA GLY A 7 -13.92 -1.42 -18.90
C GLY A 7 -13.16 -0.17 -18.51
N TRP A 8 -13.26 0.90 -19.28
CA TRP A 8 -12.48 2.13 -19.03
C TRP A 8 -12.67 2.67 -17.60
N GLY A 9 -13.91 2.66 -17.08
CA GLY A 9 -14.21 3.15 -15.74
C GLY A 9 -13.56 2.32 -14.62
N PHE A 10 -13.37 1.01 -14.86
CA PHE A 10 -12.63 0.16 -13.93
C PHE A 10 -11.15 0.56 -13.88
N TYR A 11 -10.51 0.79 -15.02
CA TYR A 11 -9.11 1.18 -15.05
C TYR A 11 -8.87 2.63 -14.59
N ALA A 12 -9.83 3.53 -14.83
CA ALA A 12 -9.81 4.86 -14.22
C ALA A 12 -9.89 4.77 -12.68
N LEU A 13 -10.73 3.87 -12.16
CA LEU A 13 -10.76 3.57 -10.73
C LEU A 13 -9.44 2.97 -10.23
N VAL A 14 -8.82 2.05 -10.97
CA VAL A 14 -7.49 1.54 -10.62
C VAL A 14 -6.49 2.69 -10.50
N PHE A 15 -6.44 3.60 -11.48
CA PHE A 15 -5.54 4.75 -11.41
C PHE A 15 -5.81 5.64 -10.19
N ALA A 16 -7.08 6.01 -9.94
CA ALA A 16 -7.43 6.90 -8.83
C ALA A 16 -7.24 6.25 -7.45
N ALA A 17 -7.53 4.95 -7.33
CA ALA A 17 -7.38 4.20 -6.08
C ALA A 17 -5.93 4.11 -5.60
N GLY A 18 -4.95 4.29 -6.50
CA GLY A 18 -3.54 4.41 -6.13
C GLY A 18 -3.31 5.61 -5.22
N PHE A 19 -3.75 6.80 -5.66
CA PHE A 19 -3.63 8.03 -4.86
C PHE A 19 -4.32 7.90 -3.50
N VAL A 20 -5.51 7.30 -3.48
CA VAL A 20 -6.24 7.07 -2.21
C VAL A 20 -5.47 6.11 -1.30
N THR A 21 -4.93 5.01 -1.83
CA THR A 21 -4.18 4.03 -1.03
C THR A 21 -2.88 4.65 -0.48
N PHE A 22 -2.16 5.44 -1.29
CA PHE A 22 -1.00 6.21 -0.83
C PHE A 22 -1.38 7.22 0.24
N ALA A 23 -2.42 8.02 0.03
CA ALA A 23 -2.87 8.98 1.02
C ALA A 23 -3.28 8.33 2.35
N LEU A 24 -3.93 7.16 2.32
CA LEU A 24 -4.26 6.41 3.54
C LEU A 24 -3.01 5.87 4.24
N HIS A 25 -2.06 5.31 3.48
CA HIS A 25 -0.81 4.78 3.99
C HIS A 25 0.02 5.88 4.67
N GLU A 26 0.32 6.96 3.94
CA GLU A 26 1.05 8.11 4.46
C GLU A 26 0.27 8.81 5.59
N GLY A 27 -1.06 8.80 5.52
CA GLY A 27 -1.93 9.26 6.61
C GLY A 27 -1.76 8.46 7.89
N GLY A 28 -1.49 7.16 7.80
CA GLY A 28 -1.12 6.33 8.94
C GLY A 28 0.16 6.82 9.61
N HIS A 29 1.23 7.03 8.83
CA HIS A 29 2.50 7.55 9.34
C HIS A 29 2.34 8.93 9.98
N TRP A 30 1.66 9.85 9.28
CA TRP A 30 1.40 11.19 9.76
C TRP A 30 0.58 11.20 11.06
N LEU A 31 -0.51 10.43 11.11
CA LEU A 31 -1.37 10.38 12.29
C LEU A 31 -0.62 9.81 13.49
N ALA A 32 0.18 8.76 13.30
CA ALA A 32 1.01 8.21 14.36
C ALA A 32 2.00 9.25 14.91
N ALA A 33 2.67 10.00 14.03
CA ALA A 33 3.58 11.07 14.44
C ALA A 33 2.87 12.15 15.27
N VAL A 34 1.69 12.60 14.83
CA VAL A 34 0.86 13.58 15.57
C VAL A 34 0.44 13.05 16.93
N LEU A 35 -0.03 11.80 17.01
CA LEU A 35 -0.51 11.19 18.25
C LEU A 35 0.60 10.97 19.28
N LEU A 36 1.84 10.77 18.82
CA LEU A 36 3.04 10.68 19.65
C LEU A 36 3.59 12.05 20.06
N GLY A 37 2.99 13.14 19.60
CA GLY A 37 3.37 14.50 19.98
C GLY A 37 4.48 15.12 19.13
N HIS A 38 4.81 14.53 17.99
CA HIS A 38 5.82 15.05 17.07
C HIS A 38 5.23 16.05 16.09
N GLU A 39 6.06 17.00 15.65
CA GLU A 39 5.72 17.84 14.50
C GLU A 39 5.71 16.98 13.23
N ALA A 40 4.55 16.77 12.62
CA ALA A 40 4.41 15.85 11.49
C ALA A 40 4.43 16.57 10.12
N TYR A 41 4.88 15.85 9.10
CA TYR A 41 4.76 16.24 7.69
C TYR A 41 3.98 15.17 6.90
N PHE A 42 3.32 15.61 5.83
CA PHE A 42 2.53 14.76 4.95
C PHE A 42 2.85 15.11 3.49
N GLY A 43 3.18 14.10 2.70
CA GLY A 43 3.41 14.18 1.26
C GLY A 43 2.66 13.06 0.53
N LEU A 44 2.78 13.01 -0.80
CA LEU A 44 2.08 12.00 -1.61
C LEU A 44 2.75 10.63 -1.55
N ASN A 45 4.06 10.60 -1.27
CA ASN A 45 4.88 9.38 -1.22
C ASN A 45 5.82 9.34 0.01
N SER A 46 5.53 10.18 1.02
CA SER A 46 6.25 10.15 2.30
C SER A 46 5.52 10.97 3.35
N ALA A 47 5.43 10.46 4.56
CA ALA A 47 4.95 11.17 5.73
C ALA A 47 5.66 10.67 6.99
N GLY A 48 5.60 11.47 8.06
CA GLY A 48 6.18 11.09 9.34
C GLY A 48 6.44 12.30 10.23
N ALA A 49 7.35 12.14 11.19
CA ALA A 49 7.78 13.20 12.09
C ALA A 49 8.95 14.01 11.51
N ARG A 50 9.02 15.30 11.86
CA ARG A 50 10.13 16.20 11.60
C ARG A 50 11.08 16.22 12.79
N GLY A 51 12.37 16.41 12.52
CA GLY A 51 13.39 16.53 13.56
C GLY A 51 13.84 15.19 14.14
N ALA A 52 14.43 15.24 15.33
CA ALA A 52 14.92 14.06 16.02
C ALA A 52 13.76 13.32 16.70
N VAL A 53 13.64 12.02 16.41
CA VAL A 53 12.64 11.11 16.95
C VAL A 53 13.39 9.96 17.61
N ASP A 54 12.98 9.55 18.81
CA ASP A 54 13.59 8.36 19.41
C ASP A 54 13.25 7.09 18.62
N THR A 55 14.04 6.04 18.82
CA THR A 55 13.91 4.82 18.03
C THR A 55 12.55 4.15 18.21
N ALA A 56 11.95 4.17 19.40
CA ALA A 56 10.69 3.50 19.66
C ALA A 56 9.56 4.19 18.89
N ASP A 57 9.48 5.51 18.98
CA ASP A 57 8.50 6.32 18.25
C ASP A 57 8.70 6.21 16.74
N HIS A 58 9.94 6.20 16.26
CA HIS A 58 10.24 6.03 14.84
C HIS A 58 9.77 4.66 14.30
N MET A 59 9.86 3.60 15.11
CA MET A 59 9.35 2.27 14.74
C MET A 59 7.82 2.22 14.77
N ILE A 60 7.17 2.89 15.73
CA ILE A 60 5.70 2.99 15.76
C ILE A 60 5.19 3.76 14.55
N ILE A 61 5.80 4.90 14.23
CA ILE A 61 5.48 5.69 13.04
C ILE A 61 5.68 4.83 11.80
N SER A 62 6.83 4.15 11.67
CA SER A 62 7.09 3.24 10.53
C SER A 62 6.06 2.11 10.44
N ALA A 63 5.56 1.57 11.56
CA ALA A 63 4.56 0.50 11.52
C ALA A 63 3.18 0.98 11.08
N ALA A 64 2.85 2.25 11.30
CA ALA A 64 1.50 2.78 11.13
C ALA A 64 0.99 2.72 9.68
N GLY A 65 1.81 3.12 8.69
CA GLY A 65 1.44 3.04 7.27
C GLY A 65 1.12 1.60 6.83
N PRO A 66 2.04 0.64 7.00
CA PRO A 66 1.79 -0.77 6.69
C PRO A 66 0.58 -1.34 7.42
N ALA A 67 0.36 -0.99 8.69
CA ALA A 67 -0.80 -1.42 9.45
C ALA A 67 -2.11 -0.89 8.85
N VAL A 68 -2.17 0.39 8.46
CA VAL A 68 -3.33 0.97 7.76
C VAL A 68 -3.57 0.26 6.43
N THR A 69 -2.52 -0.01 5.65
CA THR A 69 -2.64 -0.75 4.39
C THR A 69 -3.14 -2.19 4.59
N ALA A 70 -2.70 -2.87 5.65
CA ALA A 70 -3.19 -4.20 5.99
C ALA A 70 -4.68 -4.17 6.39
N VAL A 71 -5.10 -3.20 7.20
CA VAL A 71 -6.52 -3.01 7.55
C VAL A 71 -7.36 -2.69 6.31
N GLN A 72 -6.90 -1.81 5.42
CA GLN A 72 -7.54 -1.55 4.13
C GLN A 72 -7.74 -2.85 3.34
N ALA A 73 -6.71 -3.70 3.26
CA ALA A 73 -6.78 -4.98 2.55
C ALA A 73 -7.83 -5.93 3.17
N LEU A 74 -7.89 -6.02 4.49
CA LEU A 74 -8.87 -6.86 5.19
C LEU A 74 -10.31 -6.39 4.96
N ILE A 75 -10.56 -5.08 5.06
CA ILE A 75 -11.88 -4.48 4.77
C ILE A 75 -12.25 -4.71 3.30
N ALA A 76 -11.30 -4.49 2.39
CA ALA A 76 -11.49 -4.70 0.97
C ALA A 76 -11.84 -6.16 0.66
N LEU A 77 -11.11 -7.13 1.23
CA LEU A 77 -11.41 -8.54 1.06
C LEU A 77 -12.80 -8.89 1.62
N TRP A 78 -13.16 -8.39 2.80
CA TRP A 78 -14.50 -8.61 3.37
C TRP A 78 -15.59 -8.13 2.40
N LEU A 79 -15.44 -6.94 1.81
CA LEU A 79 -16.39 -6.42 0.82
C LEU A 79 -16.41 -7.22 -0.49
N VAL A 80 -15.27 -7.75 -0.93
CA VAL A 80 -15.21 -8.67 -2.08
C VAL A 80 -16.00 -9.95 -1.78
N GLN A 81 -15.81 -10.54 -0.60
CA GLN A 81 -16.48 -11.77 -0.21
C GLN A 81 -17.98 -11.58 0.02
N ALA A 82 -18.37 -10.45 0.61
CA ALA A 82 -19.76 -10.16 0.96
C ALA A 82 -20.60 -9.65 -0.21
N ARG A 83 -20.01 -8.92 -1.16
CA ARG A 83 -20.75 -8.15 -2.17
C ARG A 83 -20.25 -8.31 -3.61
N ASP A 84 -19.27 -9.17 -3.85
CA ASP A 84 -18.61 -9.30 -5.15
C ASP A 84 -18.11 -7.94 -5.70
N SER A 85 -17.68 -7.05 -4.80
CA SER A 85 -17.33 -5.67 -5.14
C SER A 85 -16.00 -5.59 -5.91
N ALA A 86 -16.08 -5.29 -7.21
CA ALA A 86 -14.90 -5.03 -8.04
C ALA A 86 -14.09 -3.82 -7.55
N ALA A 87 -14.76 -2.79 -7.03
CA ALA A 87 -14.08 -1.62 -6.49
C ALA A 87 -13.28 -1.97 -5.23
N ALA A 88 -13.82 -2.80 -4.34
CA ALA A 88 -13.07 -3.28 -3.18
C ALA A 88 -11.87 -4.14 -3.60
N TRP A 89 -12.02 -4.97 -4.63
CA TRP A 89 -10.91 -5.73 -5.19
C TRP A 89 -9.77 -4.82 -5.70
N VAL A 90 -10.08 -3.65 -6.27
CA VAL A 90 -9.06 -2.67 -6.67
C VAL A 90 -8.24 -2.18 -5.46
N PHE A 91 -8.88 -1.88 -4.33
CA PHE A 91 -8.16 -1.48 -3.11
C PHE A 91 -7.35 -2.62 -2.48
N LEU A 92 -7.84 -3.86 -2.59
CA LEU A 92 -7.09 -5.05 -2.19
C LEU A 92 -5.86 -5.26 -3.08
N PHE A 93 -6.00 -5.08 -4.40
CA PHE A 93 -4.90 -5.11 -5.34
C PHE A 93 -3.85 -4.04 -5.00
N TRP A 94 -4.28 -2.81 -4.73
CA TRP A 94 -3.38 -1.72 -4.40
C TRP A 94 -2.60 -1.94 -3.12
N ALA A 95 -3.23 -2.50 -2.08
CA ALA A 95 -2.52 -2.86 -0.86
C ALA A 95 -1.36 -3.83 -1.14
N ALA A 96 -1.61 -4.90 -1.89
CA ALA A 96 -0.57 -5.86 -2.27
C ALA A 96 0.49 -5.25 -3.19
N PHE A 97 0.06 -4.53 -4.22
CA PHE A 97 0.95 -3.92 -5.21
C PHE A 97 1.89 -2.87 -4.60
N MET A 98 1.35 -1.96 -3.77
CA MET A 98 2.17 -0.95 -3.10
C MET A 98 3.23 -1.59 -2.21
N ARG A 99 2.87 -2.55 -1.34
CA ARG A 99 3.84 -3.19 -0.44
C ARG A 99 4.85 -4.05 -1.17
N PHE A 100 4.44 -4.69 -2.27
CA PHE A 100 5.38 -5.35 -3.18
C PHE A 100 6.41 -4.37 -3.75
N MET A 101 5.95 -3.24 -4.30
CA MET A 101 6.86 -2.22 -4.85
C MET A 101 7.78 -1.66 -3.77
N ALA A 102 7.28 -1.42 -2.55
CA ALA A 102 8.10 -0.99 -1.42
C ALA A 102 9.17 -2.03 -1.05
N THR A 103 8.82 -3.33 -1.08
CA THR A 103 9.78 -4.43 -0.87
C THR A 103 10.86 -4.43 -1.95
N VAL A 104 10.51 -4.26 -3.23
CA VAL A 104 11.49 -4.17 -4.32
C VAL A 104 12.39 -2.94 -4.17
N ILE A 105 11.81 -1.79 -3.83
CA ILE A 105 12.56 -0.54 -3.60
C ILE A 105 13.51 -0.65 -2.39
N SER A 106 13.23 -1.55 -1.45
CA SER A 106 14.12 -1.83 -0.30
C SER A 106 15.50 -2.34 -0.68
N LEU A 107 15.72 -2.74 -1.95
CA LEU A 107 17.06 -2.99 -2.49
C LEU A 107 17.96 -1.73 -2.48
N PHE A 108 17.37 -0.54 -2.54
CA PHE A 108 18.08 0.73 -2.57
C PHE A 108 17.93 1.53 -1.28
N ASN A 109 16.75 1.48 -0.66
CA ASN A 109 16.47 2.19 0.58
C ASN A 109 15.43 1.41 1.42
N PRO A 110 15.76 0.96 2.65
CA PRO A 110 14.85 0.18 3.47
C PRO A 110 13.47 0.84 3.60
N ASN A 111 12.42 0.12 3.19
CA ASN A 111 11.04 0.55 3.42
C ASN A 111 10.65 0.42 4.90
N ASP A 112 9.39 0.70 5.19
CA ASP A 112 8.85 0.71 6.56
C ASP A 112 9.01 -0.64 7.27
N GLU A 113 8.63 -1.75 6.64
CA GLU A 113 8.79 -3.07 7.25
C GLU A 113 10.25 -3.49 7.32
N ALA A 114 11.09 -3.10 6.36
CA ALA A 114 12.51 -3.42 6.36
C ALA A 114 13.22 -2.76 7.54
N ARG A 115 12.91 -1.49 7.82
CA ARG A 115 13.42 -0.77 8.99
C ARG A 115 13.02 -1.45 10.30
N ILE A 116 11.76 -1.86 10.43
CA ILE A 116 11.27 -2.60 11.60
C ILE A 116 11.94 -3.97 11.70
N SER A 117 12.09 -4.68 10.59
CA SER A 117 12.71 -6.01 10.53
C SER A 117 14.17 -5.98 10.97
N GLU A 118 14.94 -4.99 10.52
CA GLU A 118 16.31 -4.74 10.94
C GLU A 118 16.39 -4.40 12.43
N TRP A 119 15.51 -3.52 12.93
CA TRP A 119 15.45 -3.16 14.35
C TRP A 119 15.16 -4.36 15.26
N LEU A 120 14.31 -5.29 14.82
CA LEU A 120 14.01 -6.54 15.53
C LEU A 120 15.13 -7.60 15.41
N GLY A 121 16.16 -7.36 14.59
CA GLY A 121 17.22 -8.33 14.33
C GLY A 121 16.78 -9.51 13.45
N TRP A 122 15.69 -9.37 12.69
CA TRP A 122 15.17 -10.41 11.81
C TRP A 122 15.78 -10.38 10.40
N GLY A 123 16.63 -9.38 10.14
CA GLY A 123 17.18 -9.07 8.83
C GLY A 123 16.17 -8.36 7.92
N MET A 124 16.68 -7.56 6.99
CA MET A 124 15.91 -6.66 6.13
C MET A 124 14.69 -7.27 5.41
N TRP A 125 14.74 -8.55 5.04
CA TRP A 125 13.75 -9.16 4.13
C TRP A 125 12.59 -9.88 4.82
N THR A 126 12.73 -10.22 6.09
CA THR A 126 11.78 -11.11 6.78
C THR A 126 10.38 -10.49 6.87
N LEU A 127 10.27 -9.29 7.44
CA LEU A 127 8.96 -8.62 7.58
C LEU A 127 8.37 -8.13 6.25
N PRO A 128 9.12 -7.47 5.34
CA PRO A 128 8.59 -7.09 4.02
C PRO A 128 8.07 -8.29 3.22
N GLY A 129 8.81 -9.41 3.25
CA GLY A 129 8.43 -10.65 2.59
C GLY A 129 7.14 -11.23 3.16
N LEU A 130 7.04 -11.32 4.49
CA LEU A 130 5.84 -11.81 5.18
C LEU A 130 4.60 -10.98 4.82
N VAL A 131 4.69 -9.64 4.91
CA VAL A 131 3.58 -8.73 4.62
C VAL A 131 3.17 -8.84 3.16
N THR A 132 4.13 -8.82 2.23
CA THR A 132 3.87 -8.92 0.80
C THR A 132 3.21 -10.25 0.43
N VAL A 133 3.74 -11.37 0.91
CA VAL A 133 3.15 -12.70 0.67
C VAL A 133 1.74 -12.79 1.26
N GLY A 134 1.54 -12.29 2.48
CA GLY A 134 0.22 -12.25 3.11
C GLY A 134 -0.80 -11.45 2.29
N LEU A 135 -0.44 -10.26 1.83
CA LEU A 135 -1.32 -9.41 1.01
C LEU A 135 -1.62 -10.03 -0.36
N PHE A 136 -0.63 -10.67 -1.00
CA PHE A 136 -0.88 -11.42 -2.24
C PHE A 136 -1.77 -12.64 -2.03
N ALA A 137 -1.67 -13.32 -0.88
CA ALA A 137 -2.59 -14.40 -0.55
C ALA A 137 -4.04 -13.90 -0.42
N LEU A 138 -4.26 -12.76 0.26
CA LEU A 138 -5.58 -12.13 0.33
C LEU A 138 -6.09 -11.71 -1.06
N LEU A 139 -5.22 -11.09 -1.87
CA LEU A 139 -5.54 -10.72 -3.25
C LEU A 139 -5.90 -11.95 -4.09
N ALA A 140 -5.19 -13.07 -3.93
CA ALA A 140 -5.49 -14.32 -4.64
C ALA A 140 -6.88 -14.85 -4.27
N VAL A 141 -7.24 -14.84 -2.98
CA VAL A 141 -8.59 -15.22 -2.51
C VAL A 141 -9.66 -14.34 -3.17
N GLY A 142 -9.49 -13.02 -3.14
CA GLY A 142 -10.43 -12.09 -3.79
C GLY A 142 -10.48 -12.24 -5.31
N SER A 143 -9.35 -12.54 -5.95
CA SER A 143 -9.25 -12.73 -7.40
C SER A 143 -9.95 -14.00 -7.86
N VAL A 144 -9.83 -15.08 -7.09
CA VAL A 144 -10.56 -16.33 -7.31
C VAL A 144 -12.07 -16.10 -7.16
N ARG A 145 -12.49 -15.39 -6.09
CA ARG A 145 -13.89 -15.03 -5.86
C ARG A 145 -14.50 -14.31 -7.06
N LEU A 146 -13.81 -13.32 -7.61
CA LEU A 146 -14.32 -12.51 -8.73
C LEU A 146 -13.99 -13.07 -10.13
N LYS A 147 -13.32 -14.23 -10.20
CA LYS A 147 -12.87 -14.87 -11.44
C LYS A 147 -12.06 -13.91 -12.32
N VAL A 148 -11.17 -13.14 -11.69
CA VAL A 148 -10.33 -12.15 -12.35
C VAL A 148 -9.45 -12.86 -13.38
N SER A 149 -9.42 -12.34 -14.61
CA SER A 149 -8.61 -12.91 -15.68
C SER A 149 -7.16 -12.44 -15.58
N TRP A 150 -6.22 -13.24 -16.09
CA TRP A 150 -4.82 -12.82 -16.17
C TRP A 150 -4.65 -11.50 -16.96
N LYS A 151 -5.45 -11.29 -18.03
CA LYS A 151 -5.45 -10.05 -18.81
C LYS A 151 -5.83 -8.85 -17.95
N THR A 152 -6.81 -9.04 -17.07
CA THR A 152 -7.25 -7.99 -16.12
C THR A 152 -6.13 -7.69 -15.14
N LEU A 153 -5.48 -8.71 -14.57
CA LEU A 153 -4.35 -8.54 -13.67
C LEU A 153 -3.20 -7.78 -14.36
N ALA A 154 -2.81 -8.18 -15.56
CA ALA A 154 -1.73 -7.56 -16.32
C ALA A 154 -2.03 -6.09 -16.64
N LEU A 155 -3.25 -5.76 -17.09
CA LEU A 155 -3.65 -4.38 -17.35
C LEU A 155 -3.75 -3.54 -16.07
N THR A 156 -4.27 -4.12 -14.99
CA THR A 156 -4.34 -3.46 -13.68
C THR A 156 -2.92 -3.12 -13.19
N TRP A 157 -1.99 -4.06 -13.33
CA TRP A 157 -0.58 -3.84 -13.03
C TRP A 157 0.01 -2.69 -13.86
N GLY A 158 -0.20 -2.68 -15.18
CA GLY A 158 0.27 -1.60 -16.04
C GLY A 158 -0.27 -0.23 -15.64
N VAL A 159 -1.57 -0.14 -15.36
CA VAL A 159 -2.20 1.11 -14.90
C VAL A 159 -1.68 1.54 -13.52
N ALA A 160 -1.48 0.59 -12.61
CA ALA A 160 -0.95 0.86 -11.28
C ALA A 160 0.51 1.34 -11.34
N SER A 161 1.34 0.78 -12.21
CA SER A 161 2.69 1.29 -12.46
C SER A 161 2.67 2.75 -12.94
N VAL A 162 1.78 3.10 -13.87
CA VAL A 162 1.62 4.50 -14.33
C VAL A 162 1.16 5.40 -13.19
N SER A 163 0.23 4.94 -12.35
CA SER A 163 -0.25 5.69 -11.19
C SER A 163 0.86 5.92 -10.15
N VAL A 164 1.69 4.91 -9.84
CA VAL A 164 2.86 5.08 -8.95
C VAL A 164 3.84 6.08 -9.53
N SER A 165 4.18 5.97 -10.83
CA SER A 165 5.06 6.95 -11.47
C SER A 165 4.51 8.38 -11.38
N ALA A 166 3.20 8.55 -11.51
CA ALA A 166 2.56 9.85 -11.35
C ALA A 166 2.63 10.35 -9.90
N ILE A 167 2.33 9.50 -8.92
CA ILE A 167 2.39 9.84 -7.49
C ILE A 167 3.81 10.27 -7.11
N VAL A 168 4.80 9.47 -7.45
CA VAL A 168 6.22 9.75 -7.14
C VAL A 168 6.69 11.00 -7.88
N GLY A 169 6.39 11.13 -9.18
CA GLY A 169 6.79 12.29 -9.97
C GLY A 169 6.20 13.61 -9.47
N LEU A 170 4.91 13.60 -9.09
CA LEU A 170 4.25 14.77 -8.51
C LEU A 170 4.83 15.11 -7.13
N ASP A 171 5.08 14.11 -6.28
CA ASP A 171 5.69 14.31 -4.97
C ASP A 171 7.08 14.97 -5.07
N MET A 172 7.89 14.55 -6.05
CA MET A 172 9.19 15.15 -6.34
C MET A 172 9.07 16.61 -6.79
N LEU A 173 8.10 16.93 -7.66
CA LEU A 173 7.85 18.30 -8.13
C LEU A 173 7.34 19.23 -7.02
N MET A 174 6.66 18.70 -6.00
CA MET A 174 6.19 19.48 -4.86
C MET A 174 7.27 19.77 -3.83
N LYS A 175 8.36 18.99 -3.84
CA LYS A 175 9.49 19.10 -2.89
C LYS A 175 10.70 19.86 -3.46
N GLY A 176 10.81 19.98 -4.79
CA GLY A 176 11.82 20.78 -5.49
C GLY A 176 11.42 22.24 -5.62
#